data_AF-A0A920M0D7-F1
#
_entry.id   AF-A0A920M0D7-F1
#
_cell.length_a   1.000
_cell.length_b   1.000
_cell.length_c   1.000
_cell.angle_alpha   90.00
_cell.angle_beta   90.00
_cell.angle_gamma   90.00
#
_symmetry.space_group_name_H-M   'P 1'
#
loop_
_entity.id
_entity.type
_entity.pdbx_description
1 polymer ?
#
loop_
_entity_poly.entity_id
_entity_poly.type
_entity_poly.pdbx_seq_one_letter_code
_entity_poly.pdbx_strand_id
1 'polypeptide(L)'
;MVTKIKNFGVNLGGNGNIKIKSLLPLGWVFHKNNLSISTPYGFKKAKKDSPVSNISYYELEAFAKWVNLNIPHELQWEASHKKIINKFNVWEWCNNKFFPYKGFKPYPYKEYSVPWFNNYYYTLKGASIFSEKELKRKTFRNFHKANARYIFSGGRLSKS
;
A
#
# COMPACT_ATOMS: atom_id res chain seq x y z
N MET A 1 -25.49 -16.10 3.76
CA MET A 1 -25.71 -14.93 4.62
C MET A 1 -25.03 -13.72 3.99
N VAL A 2 -25.81 -12.81 3.41
CA VAL A 2 -25.31 -11.59 2.76
C VAL A 2 -25.09 -10.56 3.87
N THR A 3 -23.84 -10.33 4.26
CA THR A 3 -23.51 -9.31 5.25
C THR A 3 -23.80 -7.94 4.65
N LYS A 4 -24.79 -7.22 5.19
CA LYS A 4 -25.06 -5.81 4.86
C LYS A 4 -23.76 -5.02 5.03
N ILE A 5 -23.25 -4.49 3.93
CA ILE A 5 -22.10 -3.58 3.95
C ILE A 5 -22.60 -2.30 4.61
N LYS A 6 -22.22 -2.06 5.87
CA LYS A 6 -22.41 -0.75 6.51
C LYS A 6 -21.51 0.25 5.78
N ASN A 7 -22.10 1.36 5.32
CA ASN A 7 -21.35 2.47 4.75
C ASN A 7 -20.41 3.02 5.82
N PHE A 8 -19.10 2.78 5.68
CA PHE A 8 -18.08 3.39 6.51
C PHE A 8 -17.75 4.76 5.94
N GLY A 9 -18.41 5.80 6.44
CA GLY A 9 -18.00 7.18 6.24
C GLY A 9 -16.93 7.55 7.26
N VAL A 10 -15.72 7.87 6.79
CA VAL A 10 -14.71 8.53 7.63
C VAL A 10 -14.87 10.03 7.39
N ASN A 11 -15.27 10.78 8.43
CA ASN A 11 -15.23 12.23 8.41
C ASN A 11 -13.77 12.68 8.54
N LEU A 12 -13.11 12.92 7.41
CA LEU A 12 -11.82 13.60 7.38
C LEU A 12 -12.13 15.11 7.31
N GLY A 13 -11.95 15.80 8.44
CA GLY A 13 -12.15 17.24 8.55
C GLY A 13 -11.35 18.02 7.51
N GLY A 14 -12.05 18.45 6.46
CA GLY A 14 -11.56 19.28 5.38
C GLY A 14 -12.73 19.58 4.44
N ASN A 15 -12.94 20.85 4.09
CA ASN A 15 -14.05 21.33 3.26
C ASN A 15 -13.99 20.77 1.82
N GLY A 16 -14.38 19.51 1.66
CA GLY A 16 -14.51 18.84 0.39
C GLY A 16 -15.27 17.54 0.60
N ASN A 17 -16.54 17.50 0.19
CA ASN A 17 -17.36 16.30 0.20
C ASN A 17 -16.81 15.25 -0.78
N ILE A 18 -15.75 14.53 -0.39
CA ILE A 18 -15.25 13.37 -1.12
C ILE A 18 -16.17 12.19 -0.78
N LYS A 19 -17.25 12.02 -1.55
CA LYS A 19 -18.03 10.76 -1.53
C LYS A 19 -17.13 9.64 -2.04
N ILE A 20 -16.65 8.77 -1.15
CA ILE A 20 -15.90 7.56 -1.52
C ILE A 20 -16.87 6.63 -2.27
N LYS A 21 -16.88 6.74 -3.60
CA LYS A 21 -17.82 6.03 -4.49
C LYS A 21 -17.52 4.53 -4.65
N SER A 22 -16.53 4.00 -3.93
CA SER A 22 -16.17 2.57 -3.93
C SER A 22 -15.72 2.15 -2.54
N LEU A 23 -16.51 1.31 -1.87
CA LEU A 23 -16.13 0.64 -0.62
C LEU A 23 -15.05 -0.44 -0.83
N LEU A 24 -14.72 -0.75 -2.09
CA LEU A 24 -13.71 -1.73 -2.45
C LEU A 24 -12.39 -1.06 -2.88
N PRO A 25 -11.24 -1.73 -2.68
CA PRO A 25 -9.96 -1.32 -3.25
C PRO A 25 -10.05 -1.18 -4.79
N LEU A 26 -9.15 -0.40 -5.39
CA LEU A 26 -9.20 -0.17 -6.84
C LEU A 26 -9.03 -1.49 -7.61
N GLY A 27 -9.91 -1.75 -8.56
CA GLY A 27 -9.92 -2.99 -9.36
C GLY A 27 -10.62 -4.18 -8.69
N TRP A 28 -11.05 -4.06 -7.43
CA TRP A 28 -11.86 -5.09 -6.77
C TRP A 28 -13.34 -4.89 -7.07
N VAL A 29 -14.03 -5.97 -7.46
CA VAL A 29 -15.43 -5.95 -7.90
C VAL A 29 -16.17 -7.21 -7.45
N PHE A 30 -17.49 -7.14 -7.32
CA PHE A 30 -18.32 -8.35 -7.22
C PHE A 30 -18.69 -8.84 -8.63
N HIS A 31 -18.21 -10.02 -9.02
CA HIS A 31 -18.52 -10.65 -10.29
C HIS A 31 -19.12 -12.04 -10.04
N LYS A 32 -20.32 -12.31 -10.57
CA LYS A 32 -21.09 -13.55 -10.32
C LYS A 32 -21.18 -13.90 -8.83
N ASN A 33 -21.56 -12.93 -8.00
CA ASN A 33 -21.66 -13.03 -6.54
C ASN A 33 -20.36 -13.40 -5.80
N ASN A 34 -19.20 -13.32 -6.46
CA ASN A 34 -17.89 -13.56 -5.85
C ASN A 34 -17.06 -12.27 -5.90
N LEU A 35 -16.36 -11.96 -4.80
CA LEU A 35 -15.36 -10.91 -4.81
C LEU A 35 -14.22 -11.32 -5.75
N SER A 36 -13.91 -10.45 -6.71
CA SER A 36 -12.98 -10.69 -7.81
C SER A 36 -12.13 -9.45 -8.07
N ILE A 37 -10.99 -9.65 -8.71
CA ILE A 37 -10.07 -8.60 -9.16
C ILE A 37 -10.20 -8.48 -10.68
N SER A 38 -10.47 -7.27 -11.16
CA SER A 38 -10.47 -6.93 -12.57
C SER A 38 -9.03 -6.89 -13.09
N THR A 39 -8.74 -7.65 -14.13
CA THR A 39 -7.43 -7.71 -14.80
C THR A 39 -7.61 -7.43 -16.30
N PRO A 40 -6.53 -7.13 -17.04
CA PRO A 40 -6.60 -7.00 -18.50
C PRO A 40 -7.14 -8.25 -19.20
N TYR A 41 -7.02 -9.43 -18.57
CA TYR A 41 -7.49 -10.71 -19.10
C TYR A 41 -8.88 -11.12 -18.55
N GLY A 42 -9.62 -10.17 -17.96
CA GLY A 42 -10.92 -10.40 -17.35
C GLY A 42 -10.89 -10.52 -15.82
N PHE A 43 -11.93 -11.14 -15.25
CA PHE A 43 -12.12 -11.20 -13.80
C PHE A 43 -11.46 -12.44 -13.19
N LYS A 44 -10.57 -12.22 -12.22
CA LYS A 44 -9.97 -13.30 -11.43
C LYS A 44 -10.58 -13.32 -10.03
N LYS A 45 -11.14 -14.47 -9.61
CA LYS A 45 -11.69 -14.62 -8.26
C LYS A 45 -10.62 -14.32 -7.20
N ALA A 46 -10.95 -13.48 -6.21
CA ALA A 46 -10.05 -13.16 -5.12
C ALA A 46 -9.85 -14.38 -4.21
N LYS A 47 -8.60 -14.68 -3.88
CA LYS A 47 -8.26 -15.74 -2.92
C LYS A 47 -8.24 -15.15 -1.51
N LYS A 48 -8.89 -15.82 -0.55
CA LYS A 48 -9.05 -15.33 0.82
C LYS A 48 -7.74 -14.99 1.53
N ASP A 49 -6.70 -15.81 1.30
CA ASP A 49 -5.40 -15.65 1.95
C ASP A 49 -4.40 -14.83 1.13
N SER A 50 -4.82 -14.30 -0.02
CA SER A 50 -3.98 -13.37 -0.78
C SER A 50 -3.99 -11.99 -0.13
N PRO A 51 -2.84 -11.29 -0.13
CA PRO A 51 -2.81 -9.92 0.37
C PRO A 51 -3.73 -9.03 -0.46
N VAL A 52 -4.39 -8.09 0.21
CA VAL A 52 -5.13 -7.02 -0.47
C VAL A 52 -4.15 -6.17 -1.30
N SER A 53 -4.59 -5.74 -2.48
CA SER A 53 -3.84 -4.88 -3.38
C SER A 53 -4.63 -3.63 -3.74
N ASN A 54 -3.95 -2.64 -4.32
CA ASN A 54 -4.53 -1.42 -4.85
C ASN A 54 -5.27 -0.58 -3.80
N ILE A 55 -4.74 -0.59 -2.57
CA ILE A 55 -5.19 0.29 -1.49
C ILE A 55 -4.23 1.46 -1.33
N SER A 56 -4.79 2.63 -1.03
CA SER A 56 -4.06 3.82 -0.63
C SER A 56 -3.46 3.68 0.77
N TYR A 57 -2.52 4.55 1.10
CA TYR A 57 -2.00 4.67 2.47
C TYR A 57 -3.13 4.98 3.46
N TYR A 58 -4.09 5.84 3.08
CA TYR A 58 -5.22 6.20 3.94
C TYR A 58 -6.16 5.02 4.23
N GLU A 59 -6.41 4.16 3.23
CA GLU A 59 -7.18 2.92 3.43
C GLU A 59 -6.46 1.98 4.38
N LEU A 60 -5.13 1.83 4.25
CA LEU A 60 -4.34 1.03 5.18
C LEU A 60 -4.35 1.62 6.60
N GLU A 61 -4.20 2.94 6.71
CA GLU A 61 -4.19 3.63 8.01
C GLU A 61 -5.53 3.51 8.72
N ALA A 62 -6.63 3.69 7.99
CA ALA A 62 -7.97 3.47 8.53
C ALA A 62 -8.15 2.02 9.02
N PHE A 63 -7.67 1.04 8.25
CA PHE A 63 -7.70 -0.37 8.65
C PHE A 63 -6.83 -0.64 9.89
N ALA A 64 -5.61 -0.10 9.94
CA ALA A 64 -4.70 -0.22 11.08
C ALA A 64 -5.35 0.32 12.36
N LYS A 65 -5.94 1.51 12.29
CA LYS A 65 -6.70 2.13 13.39
C LYS A 65 -7.89 1.26 13.81
N TRP A 66 -8.64 0.72 12.85
CA TRP A 66 -9.80 -0.14 13.12
C TRP A 66 -9.42 -1.41 13.89
N VAL A 67 -8.28 -2.03 13.60
CA VAL A 67 -7.79 -3.21 14.32
C VAL A 67 -6.85 -2.89 15.49
N ASN A 68 -6.71 -1.61 15.85
CA ASN A 68 -5.84 -1.13 16.93
C ASN A 68 -4.37 -1.58 16.79
N LEU A 69 -3.81 -1.45 15.59
CA LEU A 69 -2.41 -1.73 15.27
C LEU A 69 -1.78 -0.54 14.53
N ASN A 70 -0.46 -0.60 14.35
CA ASN A 70 0.32 0.43 13.67
C ASN A 70 0.70 -0.01 12.25
N ILE A 71 1.06 0.97 11.42
CA ILE A 71 1.81 0.72 10.17
C ILE A 71 3.30 0.76 10.54
N PRO A 72 4.13 -0.20 10.08
CA PRO A 72 5.56 -0.20 10.38
C PRO A 72 6.29 0.96 9.71
N HIS A 73 7.32 1.48 10.38
CA HIS A 73 8.33 2.32 9.75
C HIS A 73 9.16 1.50 8.76
N GLU A 74 9.72 2.11 7.71
CA GLU A 74 10.51 1.37 6.70
C GLU A 74 11.71 0.61 7.30
N LEU A 75 12.31 1.16 8.35
CA LEU A 75 13.44 0.55 9.07
C LEU A 75 13.01 -0.68 9.86
N GLN A 76 11.81 -0.64 10.47
CA GLN A 76 11.24 -1.82 11.13
C GLN A 76 10.96 -2.90 10.10
N TRP A 77 10.37 -2.53 8.95
CA TRP A 77 10.14 -3.45 7.84
C TRP A 77 11.43 -4.12 7.38
N GLU A 78 12.49 -3.32 7.17
CA GLU A 78 13.79 -3.83 6.70
C GLU A 78 14.48 -4.74 7.73
N ALA A 79 14.42 -4.40 9.01
CA ALA A 79 14.92 -5.23 10.10
C ALA A 79 14.17 -6.57 10.20
N SER A 80 12.86 -6.56 9.99
CA SER A 80 12.01 -7.75 10.02
C SER A 80 12.05 -8.58 8.74
N HIS A 81 12.71 -8.13 7.67
CA HIS A 81 12.66 -8.73 6.33
C HIS A 81 12.84 -10.27 6.28
N LYS A 82 13.77 -10.81 7.08
CA LYS A 82 14.02 -12.26 7.15
C LYS A 82 12.84 -13.04 7.75
N LYS A 83 12.11 -12.43 8.69
CA LYS A 83 10.97 -13.03 9.41
C LYS A 83 9.63 -12.84 8.68
N ILE A 84 9.54 -11.88 7.75
CA ILE A 84 8.31 -11.62 7.01
C ILE A 84 8.01 -12.77 6.04
N ILE A 85 6.85 -13.39 6.22
CA ILE A 85 6.22 -14.34 5.30
C ILE A 85 5.42 -13.60 4.22
N ASN A 86 5.25 -14.21 3.04
CA ASN A 86 4.49 -13.64 1.91
C ASN A 86 4.93 -12.22 1.48
N LYS A 87 6.23 -11.90 1.63
CA LYS A 87 6.85 -10.70 1.03
C LYS A 87 6.89 -10.81 -0.50
N PHE A 88 7.07 -9.68 -1.19
CA PHE A 88 7.12 -9.59 -2.67
C PHE A 88 5.81 -9.90 -3.39
N ASN A 89 4.67 -9.85 -2.69
CA ASN A 89 3.36 -9.98 -3.30
C ASN A 89 2.75 -8.62 -3.70
N VAL A 90 2.85 -7.64 -2.82
CA VAL A 90 2.38 -6.26 -2.99
C VAL A 90 3.38 -5.30 -2.38
N TRP A 91 3.48 -4.09 -2.93
CA TRP A 91 4.23 -3.02 -2.28
C TRP A 91 3.56 -2.66 -0.95
N GLU A 92 4.31 -2.72 0.15
CA GLU A 92 3.78 -2.48 1.49
C GLU A 92 4.06 -1.04 1.90
N TRP A 93 3.00 -0.27 2.15
CA TRP A 93 3.12 1.09 2.69
C TRP A 93 3.83 1.10 4.06
N CYS A 94 4.69 2.10 4.27
CA CYS A 94 5.33 2.37 5.55
C CYS A 94 4.83 3.69 6.16
N ASN A 95 4.94 3.86 7.47
CA ASN A 95 4.40 5.03 8.18
C ASN A 95 5.23 6.31 8.04
N ASN A 96 6.28 6.31 7.21
CA ASN A 96 7.19 7.43 7.06
C ASN A 96 7.20 8.01 5.66
N LYS A 97 7.51 9.31 5.61
CA LYS A 97 7.73 10.05 4.37
C LYS A 97 9.02 9.60 3.70
N PHE A 98 9.05 9.76 2.38
CA PHE A 98 10.23 9.46 1.59
C PHE A 98 11.24 10.60 1.71
N PHE A 99 12.24 10.40 2.58
CA PHE A 99 13.36 11.33 2.77
C PHE A 99 14.70 10.61 2.58
N PRO A 100 15.79 11.37 2.32
CA PRO A 100 17.11 10.77 2.18
C PRO A 100 17.56 10.14 3.50
N TYR A 101 18.34 9.06 3.40
CA TYR A 101 19.10 8.59 4.55
C TYR A 101 20.22 9.58 4.90
N LYS A 102 20.69 9.54 6.15
CA LYS A 102 21.82 10.37 6.60
C LYS A 102 23.03 10.12 5.69
N GLY A 103 23.60 11.18 5.13
CA GLY A 103 24.75 11.10 4.23
C GLY A 103 24.42 10.71 2.78
N PHE A 104 23.14 10.66 2.40
CA PHE A 104 22.74 10.42 1.01
C PHE A 104 23.41 11.41 0.05
N LYS A 105 23.94 10.87 -1.05
CA LYS A 105 24.42 11.62 -2.21
C LYS A 105 23.75 11.01 -3.45
N PRO A 106 23.15 11.82 -4.34
CA PRO A 106 22.47 11.31 -5.52
C PRO A 106 23.45 10.60 -6.47
N TYR A 107 23.02 9.48 -7.05
CA TYR A 107 23.74 8.72 -8.07
C TYR A 107 22.75 7.77 -8.78
N PRO A 108 22.85 7.53 -10.10
CA PRO A 108 23.74 8.20 -11.05
C PRO A 108 23.27 9.62 -11.42
N TYR A 109 21.98 9.93 -11.27
CA TYR A 109 21.40 11.23 -11.59
C TYR A 109 20.53 11.74 -10.43
N LYS A 110 20.49 13.05 -10.25
CA LYS A 110 19.84 13.72 -9.09
C LYS A 110 18.32 13.56 -9.13
N GLU A 111 17.77 13.60 -10.33
CA GLU A 111 16.34 13.68 -10.65
C GLU A 111 15.58 12.41 -10.27
N TYR A 112 16.29 11.28 -10.13
CA TYR A 112 15.66 10.00 -9.82
C TYR A 112 14.98 9.98 -8.44
N SER A 113 15.58 10.61 -7.42
CA SER A 113 15.06 10.58 -6.04
C SER A 113 14.87 11.96 -5.42
N VAL A 114 15.76 12.92 -5.71
CA VAL A 114 15.78 14.21 -5.00
C VAL A 114 14.48 15.01 -5.14
N PRO A 115 13.83 15.09 -6.32
CA PRO A 115 12.56 15.82 -6.45
C PRO A 115 11.43 15.26 -5.56
N TRP A 116 11.53 13.98 -5.18
CA TRP A 116 10.51 13.27 -4.44
C TRP A 116 10.73 13.31 -2.92
N PHE A 117 11.86 13.86 -2.45
CA PHE A 117 12.13 14.07 -1.03
C PHE A 117 11.36 15.26 -0.47
N ASN A 118 10.10 15.02 -0.14
CA ASN A 118 9.21 16.03 0.42
C ASN A 118 8.05 15.38 1.20
N ASN A 119 7.16 16.20 1.75
CA ASN A 119 6.08 15.74 2.61
C ASN A 119 4.89 15.08 1.87
N TYR A 120 4.92 15.03 0.54
CA TYR A 120 3.83 14.47 -0.26
C TYR A 120 3.97 12.96 -0.52
N TYR A 121 5.18 12.41 -0.41
CA TYR A 121 5.48 11.02 -0.76
C TYR A 121 5.74 10.17 0.48
N TYR A 122 5.15 8.98 0.51
CA TYR A 122 5.39 7.94 1.51
C TYR A 122 6.26 6.84 0.93
N THR A 123 7.04 6.20 1.79
CA THR A 123 7.86 5.05 1.41
C THR A 123 6.99 3.79 1.33
N LEU A 124 7.26 2.95 0.33
CA LEU A 124 6.80 1.56 0.27
C LEU A 124 7.99 0.60 0.19
N LYS A 125 7.83 -0.59 0.77
CA LYS A 125 8.82 -1.66 0.77
C LYS A 125 8.25 -2.93 0.19
N GLY A 126 9.10 -3.94 0.01
CA GLY A 126 8.63 -5.30 -0.17
C GLY A 126 8.21 -5.71 -1.57
N ALA A 127 8.21 -4.84 -2.58
CA ALA A 127 7.93 -5.14 -4.00
C ALA A 127 6.60 -5.90 -4.28
N SER A 128 6.23 -6.03 -5.55
CA SER A 128 5.02 -6.78 -5.94
C SER A 128 5.34 -8.02 -6.77
N ILE A 129 4.32 -8.85 -7.02
CA ILE A 129 4.45 -9.99 -7.94
C ILE A 129 4.86 -9.56 -9.35
N PHE A 130 4.52 -8.33 -9.74
CA PHE A 130 4.83 -7.72 -11.04
C PHE A 130 6.16 -6.95 -11.05
N SER A 131 6.87 -6.90 -9.93
CA SER A 131 8.18 -6.24 -9.87
C SER A 131 9.27 -7.19 -10.35
N GLU A 132 10.23 -6.64 -11.08
CA GLU A 132 11.43 -7.36 -11.51
C GLU A 132 12.27 -7.86 -10.32
N LYS A 133 13.01 -8.94 -10.52
CA LYS A 133 13.78 -9.62 -9.46
C LYS A 133 14.81 -8.69 -8.83
N GLU A 134 15.41 -7.82 -9.62
CA GLU A 134 16.43 -6.84 -9.24
C GLU A 134 15.88 -5.76 -8.30
N LEU A 135 14.55 -5.54 -8.31
CA LEU A 135 13.87 -4.61 -7.41
C LEU A 135 13.46 -5.30 -6.09
N LYS A 136 13.44 -6.63 -6.03
CA LYS A 136 13.08 -7.43 -4.85
C LYS A 136 14.22 -7.50 -3.84
N ARG A 137 14.69 -6.34 -3.40
CA ARG A 137 15.72 -6.18 -2.36
C ARG A 137 15.11 -5.62 -1.09
N LYS A 138 15.61 -6.08 0.07
CA LYS A 138 15.18 -5.55 1.37
C LYS A 138 15.39 -4.04 1.50
N THR A 139 16.44 -3.52 0.85
CA THR A 139 16.86 -2.12 0.88
C THR A 139 16.13 -1.25 -0.14
N PHE A 140 15.45 -1.84 -1.14
CA PHE A 140 14.75 -1.05 -2.14
C PHE A 140 13.62 -0.23 -1.49
N ARG A 141 13.46 1.02 -1.93
CA ARG A 141 12.45 1.96 -1.45
C ARG A 141 11.68 2.45 -2.66
N ASN A 142 10.40 2.12 -2.73
CA ASN A 142 9.49 2.77 -3.66
C ASN A 142 8.84 3.97 -2.94
N PHE A 143 8.29 4.92 -3.69
CA PHE A 143 7.69 6.12 -3.12
C PHE A 143 6.49 6.58 -3.94
N HIS A 144 5.39 6.89 -3.26
CA HIS A 144 4.19 7.41 -3.92
C HIS A 144 3.39 8.32 -2.99
N LYS A 145 2.51 9.13 -3.58
CA LYS A 145 1.53 9.93 -2.82
C LYS A 145 0.57 9.02 -2.06
N ALA A 146 0.14 9.45 -0.88
CA ALA A 146 -0.69 8.66 0.02
C ALA A 146 -2.01 8.16 -0.62
N ASN A 147 -2.58 8.91 -1.56
CA ASN A 147 -3.82 8.58 -2.25
C ASN A 147 -3.64 7.61 -3.44
N ALA A 148 -2.42 7.19 -3.75
CA ALA A 148 -2.16 6.34 -4.91
C ALA A 148 -2.76 4.93 -4.69
N ARG A 149 -3.64 4.52 -5.59
CA ARG A 149 -4.28 3.18 -5.61
C ARG A 149 -3.93 2.36 -6.86
N TYR A 150 -3.35 3.01 -7.86
CA TYR A 150 -2.98 2.40 -9.15
C TYR A 150 -1.76 1.47 -9.05
N ILE A 151 -0.98 1.58 -7.97
CA ILE A 151 0.13 0.69 -7.66
C ILE A 151 -0.45 -0.59 -7.07
N PHE A 152 0.16 -1.74 -7.35
CA PHE A 152 -0.08 -3.00 -6.66
C PHE A 152 0.41 -2.94 -5.21
N SER A 153 -0.24 -2.09 -4.43
CA SER A 153 0.11 -1.70 -3.07
C SER A 153 -0.88 -2.26 -2.07
N GLY A 154 -0.36 -2.74 -0.97
CA GLY A 154 -1.07 -3.25 0.19
C GLY A 154 -0.40 -2.75 1.45
N GLY A 155 -0.45 -3.54 2.50
CA GLY A 155 0.20 -3.16 3.74
C GLY A 155 0.36 -4.31 4.70
N ARG A 156 1.16 -4.04 5.72
CA ARG A 156 1.36 -4.91 6.86
C ARG A 156 1.21 -4.07 8.10
N LEU A 157 0.79 -4.72 9.18
CA LEU A 157 0.62 -4.07 10.46
C LEU A 157 1.74 -4.51 11.40
N SER A 158 2.09 -3.62 12.32
CA SER A 158 3.01 -3.86 13.41
C SER A 158 2.29 -3.63 14.73
N LYS A 159 2.72 -4.38 15.74
CA LYS A 159 2.41 -4.10 17.13
C LYS A 159 3.60 -3.35 17.75
N SER A 160 3.30 -2.46 18.68
CA SER A 160 4.31 -1.80 19.53
C SER A 160 5.09 -2.82 20.36
#